data_AF-A0A497AW88-F1
#
_entry.id   AF-A0A497AW88-F1
#
_cell.length_a   1.000
_cell.length_b   1.000
_cell.length_c   1.000
_cell.angle_alpha   90.00
_cell.angle_beta   90.00
_cell.angle_gamma   90.00
#
_symmetry.space_group_name_H-M   'P 1'
#
loop_
_entity.id
_entity.type
_entity.pdbx_description
1 polymer ?
#
loop_
_entity_poly.entity_id
_entity_poly.type
_entity_poly.pdbx_seq_one_letter_code
_entity_poly.pdbx_strand_id
1 'polypeptide(L)'
;MHFAHIGAWARAKSPGLSSESPLEAGCLGRFQRPFSAQPGALSSRPSCWRLCQYERMHFRAGIRKMKPWERKVIRVINLFIYHLAKHWLLLVNLAVALYVFPAIGAPLLMWNHYERPARAIYFFYSFACHQLPERSFFIGPHLTYSLDEIRNFIGEQADSVIQRRRFIGNEEVGYKMAMCQRDIAIYLTILMAGIAFTFVRKRLEPLSFRSFLVLCIPIAVDGITQLMGLRESTPPGRVFSGALFGIALVWLTYPRLEMAFEEIRKAAATNLGRTLIRQDENDTFSTTSR
;
A
#
# COMPACT_ATOMS: atom_id res chain seq x y z
N MET A 1 -41.46 23.07 33.12
CA MET A 1 -40.92 24.38 33.52
C MET A 1 -39.45 24.39 33.07
N HIS A 2 -39.11 24.88 31.86
CA HIS A 2 -38.76 26.29 31.50
C HIS A 2 -37.69 26.86 32.46
N PHE A 3 -36.47 27.28 32.07
CA PHE A 3 -35.93 28.13 30.98
C PHE A 3 -34.50 27.65 30.61
N ALA A 4 -33.88 27.71 29.41
CA ALA A 4 -33.75 28.69 28.31
C ALA A 4 -32.90 29.96 28.64
N HIS A 5 -31.67 30.06 28.09
CA HIS A 5 -31.08 31.18 27.30
C HIS A 5 -29.53 31.08 27.22
N ILE A 6 -28.95 30.83 26.04
CA ILE A 6 -28.34 31.75 25.04
C ILE A 6 -26.93 32.27 25.40
N GLY A 7 -25.98 32.13 24.47
CA GLY A 7 -24.75 32.91 24.45
C GLY A 7 -23.66 32.46 23.47
N ALA A 8 -23.91 32.61 22.17
CA ALA A 8 -22.89 32.53 21.13
C ALA A 8 -21.78 33.59 21.34
N TRP A 9 -20.52 33.23 21.12
CA TRP A 9 -19.44 34.23 20.95
C TRP A 9 -18.71 34.04 19.63
N ALA A 10 -18.66 35.17 18.94
CA ALA A 10 -18.32 35.34 17.56
C ALA A 10 -16.81 35.36 17.32
N ARG A 11 -16.48 34.96 16.10
CA ARG A 11 -15.16 34.96 15.48
C ARG A 11 -14.78 36.41 15.15
N ALA A 12 -13.74 36.94 15.78
CA ALA A 12 -13.19 38.25 15.43
C ALA A 12 -12.36 38.18 14.15
N LYS A 13 -12.67 39.09 13.21
CA LYS A 13 -11.95 39.36 11.96
C LYS A 13 -10.65 40.10 12.25
N SER A 14 -9.56 39.71 11.59
CA SER A 14 -8.41 40.57 11.30
C SER A 14 -8.37 40.90 9.81
N PRO A 15 -7.96 42.12 9.41
CA PRO A 15 -8.21 42.63 8.06
C PRO A 15 -7.04 42.35 7.09
N GLY A 16 -7.41 42.06 5.84
CA GLY A 16 -6.75 42.57 4.64
C GLY A 16 -5.32 42.13 4.33
N LEU A 17 -5.19 41.11 3.49
CA LEU A 17 -4.20 41.07 2.41
C LEU A 17 -4.72 40.16 1.30
N SER A 18 -5.20 40.82 0.25
CA SER A 18 -5.79 40.26 -0.94
C SER A 18 -4.74 39.66 -1.86
N SER A 19 -4.85 38.36 -2.12
CA SER A 19 -4.35 37.74 -3.35
C SER A 19 -5.14 36.46 -3.63
N GLU A 20 -6.44 36.61 -3.87
CA GLU A 20 -7.21 35.54 -4.53
C GLU A 20 -7.21 35.81 -6.04
N SER A 21 -6.65 34.83 -6.73
CA SER A 21 -6.67 34.68 -8.17
C SER A 21 -8.11 34.47 -8.68
N PRO A 22 -8.52 35.09 -9.79
CA PRO A 22 -9.86 34.91 -10.32
C PRO A 22 -9.92 33.65 -11.19
N LEU A 23 -10.07 32.47 -10.58
CA LEU A 23 -10.28 31.21 -11.35
C LEU A 23 -11.38 30.28 -10.82
N GLU A 24 -12.13 30.63 -9.77
CA GLU A 24 -13.24 29.78 -9.29
C GLU A 24 -14.61 30.50 -9.28
N ALA A 25 -15.07 30.91 -10.46
CA ALA A 25 -16.48 31.20 -10.69
C ALA A 25 -17.01 30.30 -11.81
N GLY A 26 -17.05 28.99 -11.52
CA GLY A 26 -17.66 27.98 -12.38
C GLY A 26 -19.17 28.19 -12.48
N CYS A 27 -19.65 28.42 -13.70
CA CYS A 27 -21.06 28.39 -14.07
C CYS A 27 -21.66 26.99 -13.79
N LEU A 28 -22.32 26.83 -12.64
CA LEU A 28 -23.30 25.76 -12.46
C LEU A 28 -24.66 26.25 -12.96
N GLY A 29 -25.09 25.67 -14.08
CA GLY A 29 -26.36 25.97 -14.71
C GLY A 29 -27.56 25.51 -13.86
N ARG A 30 -28.62 26.31 -13.89
CA ARG A 30 -29.99 25.83 -13.68
C ARG A 30 -30.78 26.17 -14.94
N PHE A 31 -31.07 25.13 -15.72
CA PHE A 31 -31.90 25.18 -16.92
C PHE A 31 -33.36 25.37 -16.47
N GLN A 32 -33.91 26.57 -16.63
CA GLN A 32 -35.35 26.79 -16.63
C GLN A 32 -35.66 27.72 -17.81
N ARG A 33 -36.34 27.18 -18.84
CA ARG A 33 -37.08 28.01 -19.80
C ARG A 33 -38.30 28.57 -19.06
N PRO A 34 -38.74 29.79 -19.38
CA PRO A 34 -39.93 29.82 -20.22
C PRO A 34 -39.88 30.84 -21.36
N PHE A 35 -40.88 30.65 -22.18
CA PHE A 35 -41.21 31.21 -23.47
C PHE A 35 -41.84 32.61 -23.32
N SER A 36 -41.33 33.62 -24.02
CA SER A 36 -42.12 34.70 -24.64
C SER A 36 -41.18 35.56 -25.49
N ALA A 37 -41.30 35.44 -26.81
CA ALA A 37 -40.64 36.32 -27.76
C ALA A 37 -41.33 37.69 -27.77
N GLN A 38 -40.58 38.76 -27.60
CA GLN A 38 -40.95 40.10 -28.05
C GLN A 38 -39.96 40.53 -29.15
N PRO A 39 -40.43 40.93 -30.34
CA PRO A 39 -39.57 41.40 -31.41
C PRO A 39 -39.27 42.89 -31.22
N GLY A 40 -38.07 43.22 -30.75
CA GLY A 40 -37.66 44.62 -30.62
C GLY A 40 -36.52 44.86 -29.63
N ALA A 41 -35.37 44.23 -29.82
CA ALA A 41 -34.14 44.65 -29.14
C ALA A 41 -32.92 44.24 -29.97
N LEU A 42 -32.63 45.04 -31.00
CA LEU A 42 -31.30 45.07 -31.58
C LEU A 42 -30.39 45.81 -30.58
N SER A 43 -29.45 45.09 -30.00
CA SER A 43 -28.09 45.52 -29.60
C SER A 43 -27.67 44.92 -28.27
N SER A 44 -26.41 44.48 -28.22
CA SER A 44 -25.65 43.94 -27.07
C SER A 44 -25.72 42.42 -26.79
N ARG A 45 -25.34 41.61 -27.77
CA ARG A 45 -24.38 40.51 -27.50
C ARG A 45 -23.00 41.05 -27.87
N PRO A 46 -21.97 41.03 -27.00
CA PRO A 46 -21.13 39.81 -26.88
C PRO A 46 -20.25 39.75 -25.59
N SER A 47 -20.63 39.00 -24.56
CA SER A 47 -19.69 38.69 -23.45
C SER A 47 -19.31 37.21 -23.36
N CYS A 48 -20.27 36.30 -23.58
CA CYS A 48 -20.03 34.86 -23.45
C CYS A 48 -19.10 34.28 -24.55
N TRP A 49 -19.16 34.81 -25.77
CA TRP A 49 -18.30 34.36 -26.88
C TRP A 49 -16.84 34.79 -26.73
N ARG A 50 -16.58 35.99 -26.20
CA ARG A 50 -15.21 36.49 -26.02
C ARG A 50 -14.47 35.77 -24.91
N LEU A 51 -15.15 35.42 -23.81
CA LEU A 51 -14.56 34.60 -22.74
C LEU A 51 -14.28 33.17 -23.21
N CYS A 52 -15.18 32.56 -23.98
CA CYS A 52 -14.97 31.22 -24.55
C CYS A 52 -13.86 31.20 -25.63
N GLN A 53 -13.62 32.31 -26.33
CA GLN A 53 -12.49 32.45 -27.26
C GLN A 53 -11.17 32.75 -26.56
N TYR A 54 -11.18 33.55 -25.48
CA TYR A 54 -9.98 33.92 -24.74
C TYR A 54 -9.37 32.71 -24.03
N GLU A 55 -10.20 31.85 -23.42
CA GLU A 55 -9.74 30.56 -22.87
C GLU A 55 -9.21 29.62 -23.97
N ARG A 56 -9.85 29.60 -25.15
CA ARG A 56 -9.40 28.77 -26.29
C ARG A 56 -8.10 29.27 -26.94
N MET A 57 -7.85 30.57 -26.95
CA MET A 57 -6.63 31.16 -27.53
C MET A 57 -5.45 31.11 -26.56
N HIS A 58 -5.65 31.33 -25.26
CA HIS A 58 -4.56 31.28 -24.28
C HIS A 58 -4.14 29.86 -23.88
N PHE A 59 -5.00 28.84 -24.03
CA PHE A 59 -4.58 27.44 -23.85
C PHE A 59 -3.59 26.95 -24.93
N ARG A 60 -3.52 27.65 -26.09
CA ARG A 60 -2.57 27.34 -27.17
C ARG A 60 -1.23 28.08 -27.05
N ALA A 61 -1.15 29.09 -26.18
CA ALA A 61 0.03 29.94 -26.03
C ALA A 61 1.04 29.29 -25.07
N GLY A 62 1.92 28.45 -25.60
CA GLY A 62 3.11 27.98 -24.85
C GLY A 62 3.33 26.47 -24.82
N ILE A 63 2.76 25.71 -25.75
CA ILE A 63 3.07 24.28 -25.82
C ILE A 63 4.42 24.10 -26.52
N ARG A 64 5.50 24.00 -25.74
CA ARG A 64 6.84 23.64 -26.24
C ARG A 64 6.72 22.42 -27.17
N LYS A 65 7.17 22.53 -28.42
CA LYS A 65 7.29 21.38 -29.34
C LYS A 65 8.32 20.43 -28.76
N MET A 66 7.86 19.25 -28.31
CA MET A 66 8.75 18.23 -27.77
C MET A 66 9.58 17.60 -28.88
N LYS A 67 10.86 17.34 -28.62
CA LYS A 67 11.74 16.58 -29.53
C LYS A 67 11.27 15.13 -29.66
N PRO A 68 11.59 14.40 -30.75
CA PRO A 68 11.17 13.01 -30.94
C PRO A 68 11.56 12.07 -29.80
N TRP A 69 12.77 12.24 -29.25
CA TRP A 69 13.26 11.43 -28.13
C TRP A 69 12.51 11.71 -26.82
N GLU A 70 12.14 12.97 -26.54
CA GLU A 70 11.36 13.35 -25.34
C GLU A 70 10.02 12.62 -25.37
N ARG A 71 9.37 12.55 -26.54
CA ARG A 71 8.10 11.80 -26.73
C ARG A 71 8.26 10.31 -26.51
N LYS A 72 9.35 9.72 -27.03
CA LYS A 72 9.65 8.30 -26.85
C LYS A 72 9.85 7.97 -25.37
N VAL A 73 10.62 8.81 -24.65
CA VAL A 73 10.84 8.67 -23.20
C VAL A 73 9.53 8.77 -22.43
N ILE A 74 8.72 9.80 -22.68
CA ILE A 74 7.41 9.98 -22.03
C ILE A 74 6.49 8.78 -22.28
N ARG A 75 6.48 8.23 -23.51
CA ARG A 75 5.70 7.03 -23.83
C ARG A 75 6.17 5.82 -23.01
N VAL A 76 7.48 5.56 -22.98
CA VAL A 76 8.06 4.43 -22.23
C VAL A 76 7.73 4.55 -20.74
N ILE A 77 7.88 5.75 -20.17
CA ILE A 77 7.57 6.00 -18.75
C ILE A 77 6.08 5.75 -18.48
N ASN A 78 5.17 6.31 -19.29
CA ASN A 78 3.74 6.10 -19.05
C ASN A 78 3.31 4.64 -19.25
N LEU A 79 3.91 3.91 -20.19
CA LEU A 79 3.68 2.47 -20.35
C LEU A 79 4.16 1.69 -19.13
N PHE A 80 5.36 2.01 -18.63
CA PHE A 80 5.89 1.41 -17.42
C PHE A 80 4.96 1.65 -16.22
N ILE A 81 4.56 2.90 -15.98
CA ILE A 81 3.62 3.27 -14.91
C ILE A 81 2.30 2.53 -15.07
N TYR A 82 1.75 2.46 -16.29
CA TYR A 82 0.50 1.74 -16.55
C TYR A 82 0.62 0.26 -16.19
N HIS A 83 1.70 -0.41 -16.58
CA HIS A 83 1.91 -1.83 -16.28
C HIS A 83 2.17 -2.06 -14.79
N LEU A 84 2.95 -1.19 -14.16
CA LEU A 84 3.18 -1.20 -12.72
C LEU A 84 1.85 -1.10 -11.95
N ALA A 85 1.03 -0.12 -12.29
CA ALA A 85 -0.28 0.07 -11.67
C ALA A 85 -1.26 -1.06 -11.99
N LYS A 86 -1.21 -1.64 -13.19
CA LYS A 86 -2.06 -2.78 -13.57
C LYS A 86 -1.69 -4.06 -12.79
N HIS A 87 -0.41 -4.28 -12.53
CA HIS A 87 0.12 -5.51 -11.93
C HIS A 87 0.54 -5.36 -10.46
N TRP A 88 0.15 -4.26 -9.79
CA TRP A 88 0.55 -3.95 -8.42
C TRP A 88 0.31 -5.13 -7.45
N LEU A 89 -0.85 -5.80 -7.55
CA LEU A 89 -1.21 -6.89 -6.65
C LEU A 89 -0.29 -8.11 -6.82
N LEU A 90 0.09 -8.43 -8.06
CA LEU A 90 1.07 -9.48 -8.33
C LEU A 90 2.43 -9.12 -7.75
N LEU A 91 2.87 -7.88 -7.94
CA LEU A 91 4.16 -7.40 -7.45
C LEU A 91 4.24 -7.43 -5.92
N VAL A 92 3.18 -7.00 -5.23
CA VAL A 92 3.12 -7.05 -3.76
C VAL A 92 3.14 -8.49 -3.27
N ASN A 93 2.30 -9.38 -3.82
CA ASN A 93 2.29 -10.79 -3.43
C ASN A 93 3.65 -11.46 -3.72
N LEU A 94 4.28 -11.15 -4.85
CA LEU A 94 5.60 -11.66 -5.19
C LEU A 94 6.66 -11.16 -4.21
N ALA A 95 6.65 -9.88 -3.84
CA ALA A 95 7.55 -9.34 -2.83
C ALA A 95 7.38 -10.03 -1.47
N VAL A 96 6.14 -10.25 -1.01
CA VAL A 96 5.87 -10.95 0.25
C VAL A 96 6.32 -12.42 0.16
N ALA A 97 6.06 -13.10 -0.96
CA ALA A 97 6.51 -14.48 -1.20
C ALA A 97 8.05 -14.58 -1.16
N LEU A 98 8.74 -13.70 -1.89
CA LEU A 98 10.20 -13.61 -1.89
C LEU A 98 10.77 -13.24 -0.52
N TYR A 99 9.99 -12.59 0.35
CA TYR A 99 10.36 -12.29 1.72
C TYR A 99 10.04 -13.41 2.72
N VAL A 100 9.02 -14.27 2.53
CA VAL A 100 8.67 -15.30 3.53
C VAL A 100 9.30 -16.65 3.22
N PHE A 101 9.37 -17.04 1.95
CA PHE A 101 9.84 -18.37 1.56
C PHE A 101 11.31 -18.63 1.86
N PRO A 102 12.25 -17.67 1.74
CA PRO A 102 13.63 -17.91 2.18
C PRO A 102 13.74 -18.26 3.67
N ALA A 103 12.92 -17.62 4.53
CA ALA A 103 12.92 -17.93 5.96
C ALA A 103 12.41 -19.33 6.28
N ILE A 104 11.41 -19.81 5.52
CA ILE A 104 10.86 -21.18 5.61
C ILE A 104 11.86 -22.19 5.01
N GLY A 105 12.59 -21.81 3.97
CA GLY A 105 13.54 -22.68 3.26
C GLY A 105 14.93 -22.77 3.91
N ALA A 106 15.30 -21.85 4.80
CA ALA A 106 16.61 -21.86 5.47
C ALA A 106 16.95 -23.18 6.20
N PRO A 107 16.00 -23.84 6.91
CA PRO A 107 16.21 -25.18 7.45
C PRO A 107 16.58 -26.25 6.41
N LEU A 108 15.99 -26.19 5.21
CA LEU A 108 16.28 -27.16 4.15
C LEU A 108 17.70 -27.00 3.63
N LEU A 109 18.20 -25.77 3.56
CA LEU A 109 19.60 -25.51 3.21
C LEU A 109 20.56 -26.04 4.28
N MET A 110 20.21 -25.89 5.57
CA MET A 110 20.99 -26.49 6.66
C MET A 110 21.00 -28.01 6.57
N TRP A 111 19.84 -28.62 6.34
CA TRP A 111 19.69 -30.07 6.20
C TRP A 111 20.51 -30.66 5.04
N ASN A 112 20.69 -29.90 3.96
CA ASN A 112 21.46 -30.32 2.78
C ASN A 112 22.92 -29.81 2.82
N HIS A 113 23.44 -29.44 4.00
CA HIS A 113 24.80 -28.94 4.23
C HIS A 113 25.19 -27.68 3.43
N TYR A 114 24.23 -26.92 2.89
CA TYR A 114 24.44 -25.61 2.29
C TYR A 114 24.49 -24.51 3.37
N GLU A 115 25.44 -24.64 4.29
CA GLU A 115 25.50 -23.79 5.50
C GLU A 115 25.70 -22.31 5.21
N ARG A 116 26.59 -21.96 4.27
CA ARG A 116 26.92 -20.56 3.96
C ARG A 116 25.68 -19.76 3.51
N PRO A 117 24.93 -20.20 2.46
CA PRO A 117 23.72 -19.49 2.06
C PRO A 117 22.64 -19.54 3.15
N ALA A 118 22.49 -20.65 3.89
CA ALA A 118 21.54 -20.71 5.01
C ALA A 118 21.85 -19.67 6.09
N ARG A 119 23.11 -19.57 6.53
CA ARG A 119 23.57 -18.59 7.53
C ARG A 119 23.41 -17.15 7.05
N ALA A 120 23.59 -16.88 5.75
CA ALA A 120 23.30 -15.58 5.17
C ALA A 120 21.81 -15.22 5.30
N ILE A 121 20.91 -16.19 5.10
CA ILE A 121 19.47 -16.02 5.34
C ILE A 121 19.20 -15.72 6.83
N TYR A 122 19.68 -16.55 7.76
CA TYR A 122 19.52 -16.29 9.20
C TYR A 122 20.05 -14.92 9.61
N PHE A 123 21.21 -14.51 9.08
CA PHE A 123 21.77 -13.18 9.32
C PHE A 123 20.85 -12.07 8.83
N PHE A 124 20.33 -12.16 7.60
CA PHE A 124 19.42 -11.15 7.03
C PHE A 124 18.15 -10.98 7.89
N TYR A 125 17.50 -12.09 8.27
CA TYR A 125 16.30 -11.99 9.11
C TYR A 125 16.61 -11.61 10.56
N SER A 126 17.86 -11.65 11.00
CA SER A 126 18.20 -11.31 12.38
C SER A 126 17.95 -9.82 12.67
N PHE A 127 17.95 -8.95 11.66
CA PHE A 127 17.59 -7.53 11.79
C PHE A 127 16.09 -7.31 12.05
N ALA A 128 15.24 -8.23 11.59
CA ALA A 128 13.78 -8.12 11.70
C ALA A 128 13.21 -8.99 12.84
N CYS A 129 13.86 -10.12 13.14
CA CYS A 129 13.38 -11.11 14.08
C CYS A 129 14.47 -11.54 15.05
N HIS A 130 14.08 -11.80 16.30
CA HIS A 130 15.00 -12.31 17.32
C HIS A 130 15.35 -13.80 17.12
N GLN A 131 14.57 -14.52 16.31
CA GLN A 131 14.81 -15.93 15.94
C GLN A 131 15.03 -16.83 17.16
N LEU A 132 14.28 -16.63 18.24
CA LEU A 132 14.41 -17.48 19.43
C LEU A 132 13.91 -18.89 19.11
N PRO A 133 14.66 -19.95 19.44
CA PRO A 133 14.32 -21.32 19.08
C PRO A 133 12.99 -21.75 19.67
N GLU A 134 12.71 -21.43 20.94
CA GLU A 134 11.42 -21.75 21.57
C GLU A 134 10.22 -20.94 21.00
N ARG A 135 10.50 -20.05 20.05
CA ARG A 135 9.52 -19.22 19.34
C ARG A 135 9.52 -19.40 17.83
N SER A 136 10.31 -20.32 17.31
CA SER A 136 10.40 -20.62 15.88
C SER A 136 9.77 -21.98 15.57
N PHE A 137 9.39 -22.20 14.32
CA PHE A 137 9.08 -23.54 13.84
C PHE A 137 10.37 -24.26 13.47
N PHE A 138 10.40 -25.58 13.61
CA PHE A 138 11.51 -26.43 13.18
C PHE A 138 11.10 -27.32 12.02
N ILE A 139 12.04 -27.56 11.11
CA ILE A 139 11.97 -28.68 10.17
C ILE A 139 12.84 -29.78 10.75
N GLY A 140 12.18 -30.80 11.31
CA GLY A 140 12.78 -31.87 12.11
C GLY A 140 11.69 -32.76 12.73
N PRO A 141 12.02 -33.54 13.78
CA PRO A 141 11.08 -34.47 14.42
C PRO A 141 9.83 -33.78 15.00
N HIS A 142 10.01 -32.60 15.60
CA HIS A 142 8.91 -31.78 16.12
C HIS A 142 8.92 -30.39 15.48
N LEU A 143 7.72 -29.84 15.26
CA LEU A 143 7.56 -28.50 14.69
C LEU A 143 7.89 -27.39 15.69
N THR A 144 7.81 -27.66 17.00
CA THR A 144 8.01 -26.66 18.05
C THR A 144 8.64 -27.32 19.27
N TYR A 145 9.49 -26.57 19.98
CA TYR A 145 10.10 -26.98 21.24
C TYR A 145 9.86 -25.90 22.30
N SER A 146 9.63 -26.31 23.52
CA SER A 146 9.60 -25.48 24.72
C SER A 146 11.01 -25.03 25.12
N LEU A 147 11.10 -24.03 25.99
CA LEU A 147 12.40 -23.57 26.49
C LEU A 147 13.15 -24.67 27.26
N ASP A 148 12.43 -25.50 28.00
CA ASP A 148 13.02 -26.60 28.78
C ASP A 148 13.52 -27.73 27.88
N GLU A 149 12.84 -28.01 26.77
CA GLU A 149 13.37 -28.94 25.76
C GLU A 149 14.62 -28.36 25.09
N ILE A 150 14.61 -27.07 24.73
CA ILE A 150 15.80 -26.41 24.17
C ILE A 150 16.98 -26.45 25.15
N ARG A 151 16.73 -26.25 26.45
CA ARG A 151 17.75 -26.40 27.52
C ARG A 151 18.44 -27.75 27.49
N ASN A 152 17.73 -28.83 27.17
CA ASN A 152 18.33 -30.16 27.09
C ASN A 152 19.35 -30.29 25.94
N PHE A 153 19.22 -29.50 24.87
CA PHE A 153 20.11 -29.56 23.71
C PHE A 153 21.31 -28.60 23.79
N ILE A 154 21.15 -27.44 24.45
CA ILE A 154 22.22 -26.42 24.53
C ILE A 154 22.81 -26.27 25.95
N GLY A 155 22.28 -26.97 26.94
CA GLY A 155 22.71 -26.91 28.34
C GLY A 155 22.41 -25.56 29.01
N GLU A 156 23.16 -25.24 30.07
CA GLU A 156 23.04 -23.99 30.86
C GLU A 156 23.15 -22.71 30.00
N GLN A 157 23.74 -22.80 28.80
CA GLN A 157 23.82 -21.70 27.86
C GLN A 157 22.44 -21.19 27.40
N ALA A 158 21.39 -22.01 27.55
CA ALA A 158 20.01 -21.64 27.24
C ALA A 158 19.48 -20.45 28.05
N ASP A 159 20.01 -20.19 29.24
CA ASP A 159 19.52 -19.10 30.08
C ASP A 159 19.86 -17.72 29.47
N SER A 160 20.88 -17.65 28.61
CA SER A 160 21.21 -16.46 27.86
C SER A 160 20.41 -16.35 26.55
N VAL A 161 19.65 -15.26 26.43
CA VAL A 161 18.90 -14.89 25.21
C VAL A 161 19.81 -14.83 23.97
N ILE A 162 21.04 -14.34 24.13
CA ILE A 162 22.01 -14.19 23.03
C ILE A 162 22.44 -15.57 22.53
N GLN A 163 22.71 -16.51 23.45
CA GLN A 163 23.09 -17.87 23.10
C GLN A 163 21.94 -18.61 22.42
N ARG A 164 20.72 -18.49 22.95
CA ARG A 164 19.52 -19.04 22.30
C ARG A 164 19.31 -18.53 20.89
N ARG A 165 19.52 -17.23 20.65
CA ARG A 165 19.42 -16.65 19.30
C ARG A 165 20.41 -17.29 18.32
N ARG A 166 21.61 -17.65 18.77
CA ARG A 166 22.66 -18.31 17.95
C ARG A 166 22.36 -19.78 17.66
N PHE A 167 21.56 -20.44 18.47
CA PHE A 167 21.20 -21.85 18.25
C PHE A 167 20.27 -22.00 17.04
N ILE A 168 20.79 -22.47 15.91
CA ILE A 168 20.00 -22.71 14.68
C ILE A 168 19.30 -24.08 14.72
N GLY A 169 19.96 -25.08 15.30
CA GLY A 169 19.52 -26.47 15.28
C GLY A 169 20.65 -27.43 14.93
N ASN A 170 20.36 -28.71 14.94
CA ASN A 170 21.28 -29.81 14.63
C ASN A 170 20.49 -30.98 14.03
N GLU A 171 21.15 -32.10 13.72
CA GLU A 171 20.51 -33.28 13.11
C GLU A 171 19.47 -33.94 14.03
N GLU A 172 19.61 -33.81 15.34
CA GLU A 172 18.70 -34.40 16.33
C GLU A 172 17.38 -33.63 16.44
N VAL A 173 17.43 -32.31 16.62
CA VAL A 173 16.21 -31.48 16.75
C VAL A 173 15.67 -30.97 15.43
N GLY A 174 16.46 -31.04 14.36
CA GLY A 174 16.25 -30.35 13.11
C GLY A 174 16.68 -28.88 13.17
N TYR A 175 16.28 -28.10 12.17
CA TYR A 175 16.68 -26.70 12.04
C TYR A 175 15.49 -25.75 12.11
N LYS A 176 15.63 -24.66 12.88
CA LYS A 176 14.58 -23.65 13.06
C LYS A 176 14.43 -22.78 11.82
N MET A 177 13.22 -22.36 11.48
CA MET A 177 13.00 -21.33 10.45
C MET A 177 13.69 -20.00 10.84
N ALA A 178 14.08 -19.20 9.85
CA ALA A 178 14.81 -17.94 10.08
C ALA A 178 13.94 -16.80 10.65
N MET A 179 12.69 -17.08 11.01
CA MET A 179 11.77 -16.14 11.67
C MET A 179 10.97 -16.87 12.75
N CYS A 180 10.34 -16.10 13.64
CA CYS A 180 9.48 -16.67 14.68
C CYS A 180 8.12 -17.11 14.12
N GLN A 181 7.42 -17.96 14.87
CA GLN A 181 6.08 -18.48 14.56
C GLN A 181 5.10 -17.34 14.25
N ARG A 182 5.16 -16.23 14.99
CA ARG A 182 4.29 -15.06 14.79
C ARG A 182 4.57 -14.37 13.46
N ASP A 183 5.83 -14.11 13.13
CA ASP A 183 6.21 -13.43 11.88
C ASP A 183 5.85 -14.29 10.67
N ILE A 184 6.13 -15.60 10.74
CA ILE A 184 5.73 -16.55 9.70
C ILE A 184 4.20 -16.51 9.50
N ALA A 185 3.42 -16.53 10.58
CA ALA A 185 1.98 -16.44 10.49
C ALA A 185 1.50 -15.11 9.88
N ILE A 186 2.10 -13.97 10.24
CA ILE A 186 1.79 -12.65 9.67
C ILE A 186 2.03 -12.67 8.16
N TYR A 187 3.24 -13.01 7.71
CA TYR A 187 3.60 -12.92 6.29
C TYR A 187 2.89 -13.95 5.42
N LEU A 188 2.74 -15.19 5.89
CA LEU A 188 1.95 -16.19 5.15
C LEU A 188 0.49 -15.76 5.03
N THR A 189 -0.09 -15.18 6.08
CA THR A 189 -1.48 -14.74 6.02
C THR A 189 -1.65 -13.50 5.16
N ILE A 190 -0.68 -12.58 5.14
CA ILE A 190 -0.66 -11.47 4.17
C ILE A 190 -0.64 -12.02 2.74
N LEU A 191 0.22 -13.01 2.46
CA LEU A 191 0.30 -13.64 1.14
C LEU A 191 -1.03 -14.33 0.75
N MET A 192 -1.60 -15.15 1.65
CA MET A 192 -2.86 -15.85 1.40
C MET A 192 -4.03 -14.88 1.23
N ALA A 193 -4.14 -13.88 2.10
CA ALA A 193 -5.18 -12.85 2.01
C ALA A 193 -4.99 -11.99 0.76
N GLY A 194 -3.76 -11.70 0.36
CA GLY A 194 -3.45 -10.97 -0.86
C GLY A 194 -3.78 -11.76 -2.14
N ILE A 195 -3.57 -13.08 -2.14
CA ILE A 195 -4.06 -13.97 -3.21
C ILE A 195 -5.59 -13.97 -3.22
N ALA A 196 -6.22 -14.19 -2.06
CA ALA A 196 -7.68 -14.21 -1.91
C ALA A 196 -8.33 -12.88 -2.33
N PHE A 197 -7.65 -11.76 -2.10
CA PHE A 197 -8.09 -10.43 -2.51
C PHE A 197 -8.34 -10.35 -4.01
N THR A 198 -7.64 -11.12 -4.85
CA THR A 198 -7.88 -11.19 -6.31
C THR A 198 -9.34 -11.46 -6.64
N PHE A 199 -10.02 -12.29 -5.84
CA PHE A 199 -11.41 -12.71 -6.07
C PHE A 199 -12.42 -11.70 -5.52
N VAL A 200 -12.06 -10.92 -4.50
CA VAL A 200 -12.97 -9.99 -3.81
C VAL A 200 -12.65 -8.51 -4.03
N ARG A 201 -11.57 -8.18 -4.76
CA ARG A 201 -11.03 -6.80 -4.93
C ARG A 201 -12.03 -5.75 -5.40
N LYS A 202 -13.07 -6.15 -6.15
CA LYS A 202 -14.10 -5.25 -6.66
C LYS A 202 -15.27 -5.01 -5.68
N ARG A 203 -15.37 -5.82 -4.63
CA ARG A 203 -16.50 -5.84 -3.68
C ARG A 203 -16.08 -5.56 -2.24
N LEU A 204 -14.81 -5.80 -1.90
CA LEU A 204 -14.31 -5.62 -0.55
C LEU A 204 -14.12 -4.14 -0.24
N GLU A 205 -14.91 -3.62 0.68
CA GLU A 205 -14.75 -2.27 1.18
C GLU A 205 -13.54 -2.16 2.14
N PRO A 206 -12.86 -1.00 2.18
CA PRO A 206 -11.74 -0.79 3.09
C PRO A 206 -12.15 -0.93 4.55
N LEU A 207 -11.42 -1.74 5.31
CA LEU A 207 -11.63 -1.84 6.75
C LEU A 207 -11.46 -0.45 7.40
N SER A 208 -12.34 -0.10 8.35
CA SER A 208 -12.18 1.13 9.11
C SER A 208 -10.93 1.05 10.01
N PHE A 209 -10.25 2.19 10.26
CA PHE A 209 -9.10 2.20 11.17
C PHE A 209 -9.46 1.74 12.59
N ARG A 210 -10.69 2.01 13.06
CA ARG A 210 -11.16 1.53 14.38
C ARG A 210 -11.29 0.01 14.42
N SER A 211 -11.92 -0.58 13.40
CA SER A 211 -12.04 -2.04 13.29
C SER A 211 -10.67 -2.71 13.18
N PHE A 212 -9.73 -2.10 12.44
CA PHE A 212 -8.35 -2.56 12.40
C PHE A 212 -7.71 -2.55 13.79
N LEU A 213 -7.83 -1.47 14.55
CA LEU A 213 -7.31 -1.40 15.92
C LEU A 213 -7.89 -2.49 16.83
N VAL A 214 -9.19 -2.79 16.70
CA VAL A 214 -9.84 -3.89 17.43
C VAL A 214 -9.24 -5.24 17.04
N LEU A 215 -9.01 -5.50 15.74
CA LEU A 215 -8.38 -6.74 15.28
C LEU A 215 -6.90 -6.84 15.68
N CYS A 216 -6.23 -5.73 15.99
CA CYS A 216 -4.87 -5.71 16.52
C CYS A 216 -4.81 -6.02 18.03
N ILE A 217 -5.93 -6.04 18.75
CA ILE A 217 -5.93 -6.29 20.21
C ILE A 217 -5.25 -7.61 20.55
N PRO A 218 -5.53 -8.77 19.90
CA PRO A 218 -4.91 -10.03 20.28
C PRO A 218 -3.39 -10.03 20.16
N ILE A 219 -2.81 -9.46 19.10
CA ILE A 219 -1.36 -9.37 18.93
C ILE A 219 -0.73 -8.36 19.90
N ALA A 220 -1.42 -7.26 20.20
CA ALA A 220 -0.97 -6.26 21.16
C ALA A 220 -0.95 -6.83 22.59
N VAL A 221 -2.03 -7.50 23.01
CA VAL A 221 -2.11 -8.18 24.30
C VAL A 221 -1.02 -9.24 24.41
N ASP A 222 -0.91 -10.13 23.42
CA ASP A 222 0.10 -11.20 23.39
C ASP A 222 1.53 -10.65 23.48
N GLY A 223 1.84 -9.58 22.76
CA GLY A 223 3.14 -8.91 22.80
C GLY A 223 3.43 -8.18 24.11
N ILE A 224 2.46 -7.43 24.64
CA ILE A 224 2.62 -6.66 25.88
C ILE A 224 2.77 -7.59 27.08
N THR A 225 1.93 -8.63 27.18
CA THR A 225 2.02 -9.58 28.30
C THR A 225 3.32 -10.37 28.30
N GLN A 226 3.88 -10.67 27.12
CA GLN A 226 5.21 -11.26 26.99
C GLN A 226 6.31 -10.30 27.42
N LEU A 227 6.24 -9.03 26.99
CA LEU A 227 7.25 -8.02 27.32
C LEU A 227 7.32 -7.76 28.82
N MET A 228 6.17 -7.81 29.50
CA MET A 228 6.06 -7.68 30.95
C MET A 228 6.40 -8.97 31.73
N GLY A 229 6.71 -10.08 31.03
CA GLY A 229 7.00 -11.37 31.66
C GLY A 229 5.80 -12.02 32.37
N LEU A 230 4.57 -11.54 32.10
CA LEU A 230 3.35 -12.03 32.75
C LEU A 230 2.94 -13.42 32.27
N ARG A 231 3.37 -13.78 31.05
CA ARG A 231 3.03 -15.06 30.42
C ARG A 231 3.97 -15.37 29.26
N GLU A 232 4.34 -16.65 29.11
CA GLU A 232 4.88 -17.18 27.85
C GLU A 232 3.75 -17.51 26.89
N SER A 233 3.83 -17.02 25.65
CA SER A 233 2.80 -17.34 24.65
C SER A 233 2.99 -18.72 24.09
N THR A 234 1.88 -19.41 23.90
CA THR A 234 1.84 -20.72 23.28
C THR A 234 1.99 -20.60 21.76
N PRO A 235 2.53 -21.62 21.07
CA PRO A 235 2.63 -21.59 19.62
C PRO A 235 1.30 -21.30 18.90
N PRO A 236 0.16 -21.92 19.28
CA PRO A 236 -1.13 -21.59 18.68
C PRO A 236 -1.55 -20.13 18.88
N GLY A 237 -1.27 -19.56 20.06
CA GLY A 237 -1.57 -18.15 20.35
C GLY A 237 -0.77 -17.19 19.46
N ARG A 238 0.51 -17.48 19.24
CA ARG A 238 1.40 -16.70 18.35
C ARG A 238 0.96 -16.77 16.89
N VAL A 239 0.54 -17.96 16.44
CA VAL A 239 0.01 -18.14 15.07
C VAL A 239 -1.31 -17.41 14.91
N PHE A 240 -2.25 -17.56 15.86
CA PHE A 240 -3.56 -16.92 15.80
C PHE A 240 -3.45 -15.39 15.80
N SER A 241 -2.70 -14.82 16.74
CA SER A 241 -2.54 -13.37 16.87
C SER A 241 -1.83 -12.78 15.64
N GLY A 242 -0.80 -13.46 15.14
CA GLY A 242 -0.09 -13.10 13.92
C GLY A 242 -0.96 -13.18 12.66
N ALA A 243 -1.69 -14.28 12.49
CA ALA A 243 -2.57 -14.48 11.34
C ALA A 243 -3.69 -13.42 11.31
N LEU A 244 -4.35 -13.18 12.44
CA LEU A 244 -5.41 -12.17 12.52
C LEU A 244 -4.89 -10.78 12.16
N PHE A 245 -3.71 -10.42 12.66
CA PHE A 245 -3.05 -9.16 12.32
C PHE A 245 -2.74 -9.07 10.81
N GLY A 246 -2.22 -10.15 10.21
CA GLY A 246 -1.94 -10.21 8.77
C GLY A 246 -3.19 -10.01 7.90
N ILE A 247 -4.31 -10.67 8.24
CA ILE A 247 -5.62 -10.46 7.57
C ILE A 247 -6.07 -9.01 7.72
N ALA A 248 -6.05 -8.49 8.95
CA ALA A 248 -6.49 -7.13 9.25
C ALA A 248 -5.68 -6.09 8.48
N LEU A 249 -4.35 -6.29 8.36
CA LEU A 249 -3.46 -5.41 7.61
C LEU A 249 -3.80 -5.42 6.11
N VAL A 250 -4.02 -6.58 5.51
CA VAL A 250 -4.44 -6.67 4.10
C VAL A 250 -5.81 -6.04 3.88
N TRP A 251 -6.78 -6.32 4.76
CA TRP A 251 -8.13 -5.76 4.64
C TRP A 251 -8.15 -4.23 4.82
N LEU A 252 -7.26 -3.69 5.65
CA LEU A 252 -7.06 -2.24 5.74
C LEU A 252 -6.40 -1.68 4.48
N THR A 253 -5.31 -2.28 4.01
CA THR A 253 -4.42 -1.64 3.03
C THR A 253 -4.81 -1.92 1.58
N TYR A 254 -5.19 -3.15 1.22
CA TYR A 254 -5.35 -3.55 -0.18
C TYR A 254 -6.52 -2.86 -0.88
N PRO A 255 -7.72 -2.71 -0.28
CA PRO A 255 -8.78 -1.91 -0.89
C PRO A 255 -8.37 -0.46 -1.14
N ARG A 256 -7.56 0.13 -0.24
CA ARG A 256 -7.05 1.50 -0.40
C ARG A 256 -6.00 1.60 -1.51
N LEU A 257 -5.08 0.64 -1.56
CA LEU A 257 -4.09 0.55 -2.62
C LEU A 257 -4.76 0.33 -3.99
N GLU A 258 -5.79 -0.50 -4.07
CA GLU A 258 -6.55 -0.73 -5.30
C GLU A 258 -7.14 0.57 -5.85
N MET A 259 -7.75 1.40 -4.99
CA MET A 259 -8.28 2.72 -5.40
C MET A 259 -7.15 3.63 -5.91
N ALA A 260 -6.04 3.72 -5.18
CA ALA A 260 -4.89 4.55 -5.57
C ALA A 260 -4.27 4.10 -6.91
N PHE A 261 -4.04 2.79 -7.09
CA PHE A 261 -3.47 2.27 -8.34
C PHE A 261 -4.43 2.38 -9.52
N GLU A 262 -5.74 2.31 -9.29
CA GLU A 262 -6.74 2.53 -10.33
C GLU A 262 -6.72 3.98 -10.84
N GLU A 263 -6.52 4.97 -9.96
CA GLU A 263 -6.33 6.37 -10.33
C GLU A 263 -5.03 6.56 -11.15
N ILE A 264 -3.91 6.00 -10.67
CA ILE A 264 -2.63 6.04 -11.37
C ILE A 264 -2.75 5.41 -12.76
N ARG A 265 -3.43 4.28 -12.88
CA ARG A 265 -3.66 3.57 -14.14
C ARG A 265 -4.46 4.42 -15.13
N LYS A 266 -5.54 5.07 -14.67
CA LYS A 266 -6.36 5.98 -15.50
C LYS A 266 -5.56 7.21 -15.95
N ALA A 267 -4.77 7.81 -15.06
CA ALA A 267 -3.91 8.94 -15.39
C ALA A 267 -2.85 8.56 -16.44
N ALA A 268 -2.16 7.43 -16.26
CA ALA A 268 -1.18 6.93 -17.22
C ALA A 268 -1.81 6.61 -18.58
N ALA A 269 -2.98 5.97 -18.61
CA ALA A 269 -3.72 5.70 -19.85
C ALA A 269 -4.11 6.99 -20.59
N THR A 270 -4.56 8.01 -19.86
CA THR A 270 -4.90 9.32 -20.44
C THR A 270 -3.68 10.02 -21.03
N ASN A 271 -2.54 9.98 -20.33
CA ASN A 271 -1.29 10.57 -20.81
C ASN A 271 -0.75 9.85 -22.07
N LEU A 272 -0.93 8.53 -22.15
CA LEU A 272 -0.62 7.76 -23.36
C LEU A 272 -1.49 8.20 -24.54
N GLY A 273 -2.81 8.31 -24.34
CA GLY A 273 -3.74 8.78 -25.37
C GLY A 273 -3.38 10.18 -25.89
N ARG A 274 -3.07 11.13 -24.99
CA ARG A 274 -2.61 12.48 -25.36
C ARG A 274 -1.31 12.46 -26.16
N THR A 275 -0.39 11.56 -25.84
CA THR A 275 0.89 11.43 -26.56
C THR A 275 0.70 10.86 -27.97
N LEU A 276 -0.30 9.98 -28.16
CA LEU A 276 -0.64 9.41 -29.47
C LEU A 276 -1.34 10.44 -30.36
N ILE A 277 -2.37 11.13 -29.86
CA ILE A 277 -3.07 12.19 -30.63
C ILE A 277 -2.09 13.29 -31.06
N ARG A 278 -1.16 13.68 -30.17
CA ARG A 278 -0.13 14.68 -30.49
C ARG A 278 0.90 14.19 -31.51
N GLN A 279 1.05 12.88 -31.68
CA GLN A 279 1.86 12.33 -32.76
C GLN A 279 1.13 12.52 -34.10
N ASP A 280 -0.14 12.13 -34.18
CA ASP A 280 -0.94 12.24 -35.41
C ASP A 280 -1.01 13.69 -35.90
N GLU A 281 -1.22 14.66 -35.00
CA GLU A 281 -1.24 16.10 -35.35
C GLU A 281 0.11 16.60 -35.91
N ASN A 282 1.24 16.18 -35.34
CA ASN A 282 2.57 16.57 -35.83
C ASN A 282 2.89 15.93 -37.19
N ASP A 283 2.54 14.66 -37.36
CA ASP A 283 2.80 13.92 -38.59
C ASP A 283 1.94 14.49 -39.73
N THR A 284 0.67 14.84 -39.44
CA THR A 284 -0.24 15.53 -40.39
C THR A 284 0.27 16.92 -40.77
N PHE A 285 0.74 17.72 -39.80
CA PHE A 285 1.27 19.06 -40.10
C PHE A 285 2.54 19.01 -40.96
N SER A 286 3.41 18.02 -40.72
CA SER A 286 4.65 17.83 -41.47
C SER A 286 4.44 17.40 -42.92
N THR A 287 3.32 16.75 -43.22
CA THR A 287 2.95 16.29 -44.57
C THR A 287 2.27 17.40 -45.37
N THR A 288 1.52 18.30 -44.75
CA THR A 288 0.91 19.48 -45.41
C THR A 288 1.86 20.65 -45.66
N SER A 289 3.06 20.67 -45.05
CA SER A 289 4.03 21.76 -45.19
C SER A 289 5.13 21.50 -46.25
N ARG A 290 4.95 20.50 -47.11
CA ARG A 290 5.79 20.20 -48.28
C ARG A 290 4.95 20.33 -49.54
#